data_AF-A0A816L2Y0-F1
#
_entry.id   AF-A0A816L2Y0-F1
#
_cell.length_a   1.000
_cell.length_b   1.000
_cell.length_c   1.000
_cell.angle_alpha   90.00
_cell.angle_beta   90.00
_cell.angle_gamma   90.00
#
_symmetry.space_group_name_H-M   'P 1'
#
loop_
_entity.id
_entity.type
_entity.pdbx_description
1 polymer ?
#
loop_
_entity_poly.entity_id
_entity_poly.type
_entity_poly.pdbx_seq_one_letter_code
_entity_poly.pdbx_strand_id
1 'polypeptide(L)'
;MICRKLMALPLLPLNDVKVALEDLKDDSPITLRDLFNYFENFWMADIPVHLWNVSDLQIRTNNNCEGWHNRFNIRVNKHHPNIWHFINCLKQEEVYFRHQIIQMRAGATGRPKTKRTNCVQRRITTLTDHYANNEINLGEYLDGLSFVVAKDKTKKINKK
;
A
#
# COMPACT_ATOMS: atom_id res chain seq x y z
N MET A 1 13.10 6.54 -13.93
CA MET A 1 12.15 5.50 -14.37
C MET A 1 12.30 4.23 -13.53
N ILE A 2 13.51 3.69 -13.42
CA ILE A 2 13.87 2.47 -12.66
C ILE A 2 13.35 2.45 -11.21
N CYS A 3 13.60 3.49 -10.41
CA CYS A 3 13.09 3.53 -9.01
C CYS A 3 11.56 3.37 -8.91
N ARG A 4 10.79 3.87 -9.91
CA ARG A 4 9.33 3.72 -9.90
C ARG A 4 8.90 2.29 -10.21
N LYS A 5 9.62 1.61 -11.10
CA LYS A 5 9.39 0.19 -11.40
C LYS A 5 9.76 -0.68 -10.19
N LEU A 6 10.88 -0.40 -9.52
CA LEU A 6 11.23 -1.05 -8.23
C LEU A 6 10.13 -0.86 -7.17
N MET A 7 9.60 0.35 -7.01
CA MET A 7 8.48 0.62 -6.08
C MET A 7 7.15 -0.02 -6.51
N ALA A 8 7.03 -0.48 -7.75
CA ALA A 8 5.84 -1.15 -8.27
C ALA A 8 5.91 -2.68 -8.18
N LEU A 9 7.08 -3.27 -7.90
CA LEU A 9 7.25 -4.72 -7.71
C LEU A 9 6.26 -5.34 -6.71
N PRO A 10 5.90 -4.71 -5.58
CA PRO A 10 4.91 -5.27 -4.65
C PRO A 10 3.52 -5.48 -5.26
N LEU A 11 3.22 -4.86 -6.40
CA LEU A 11 1.92 -4.95 -7.08
C LEU A 11 1.88 -6.07 -8.12
N LEU A 12 3.03 -6.66 -8.47
CA LEU A 12 3.10 -7.78 -9.41
C LEU A 12 2.67 -9.09 -8.74
N PRO A 13 2.14 -10.06 -9.50
CA PRO A 13 1.95 -11.41 -9.00
C PRO A 13 3.26 -11.97 -8.43
N LEU A 14 3.15 -12.73 -7.34
CA LEU A 14 4.29 -13.16 -6.55
C LEU A 14 5.39 -13.86 -7.37
N ASN A 15 4.99 -14.66 -8.36
CA ASN A 15 5.89 -15.44 -9.21
C ASN A 15 6.68 -14.58 -10.20
N ASP A 16 6.15 -13.40 -10.57
CA ASP A 16 6.74 -12.54 -11.60
C ASP A 16 7.71 -11.50 -11.02
N VAL A 17 7.69 -11.30 -9.70
CA VAL A 17 8.53 -10.32 -8.99
C VAL A 17 10.02 -10.53 -9.30
N LYS A 18 10.48 -11.79 -9.26
CA LYS A 18 11.90 -12.12 -9.47
C LYS A 18 12.33 -11.84 -10.91
N VAL A 19 11.53 -12.31 -11.88
CA VAL A 19 11.80 -12.11 -13.32
C VAL A 19 11.83 -10.62 -13.64
N ALA A 20 10.83 -9.87 -13.16
CA ALA A 20 10.79 -8.42 -13.34
C ALA A 20 12.01 -7.70 -12.74
N LEU A 21 12.49 -8.13 -11.57
CA LEU A 21 13.68 -7.53 -10.95
C LEU A 21 14.96 -7.82 -11.75
N GLU A 22 15.11 -9.03 -12.27
CA GLU A 22 16.24 -9.44 -13.12
C GLU A 22 16.25 -8.65 -14.43
N ASP A 23 15.11 -8.57 -15.14
CA ASP A 23 14.96 -7.78 -16.36
C ASP A 23 15.29 -6.30 -16.11
N LEU A 24 14.80 -5.74 -15.00
CA LEU A 24 15.11 -4.36 -14.61
C LEU A 24 16.60 -4.13 -14.37
N LYS A 25 17.29 -5.12 -13.79
CA LYS A 25 18.71 -5.03 -13.45
C LYS A 25 19.56 -5.06 -14.72
N ASP A 26 19.20 -5.90 -15.68
CA ASP A 26 19.91 -6.07 -16.94
C ASP A 26 19.73 -4.84 -17.85
N ASP A 27 18.55 -4.22 -17.84
CA ASP A 27 18.25 -2.98 -18.56
C ASP A 27 18.81 -1.71 -17.88
N SER A 28 19.39 -1.84 -16.68
CA SER A 28 19.85 -0.70 -15.89
C SER A 28 21.34 -0.38 -16.08
N PRO A 29 21.72 0.91 -16.06
CA PRO A 29 23.13 1.30 -16.08
C PRO A 29 23.92 0.68 -14.92
N ILE A 30 25.19 0.36 -15.16
CA ILE A 30 26.08 -0.25 -14.17
C ILE A 30 26.22 0.59 -12.88
N THR A 31 26.02 1.90 -12.96
CA THR A 31 26.04 2.82 -11.82
C THR A 31 24.93 2.54 -10.80
N LEU A 32 23.91 1.76 -11.15
CA LEU A 32 22.83 1.35 -10.24
C LEU A 32 23.04 -0.05 -9.66
N ARG A 33 24.16 -0.73 -9.95
CA ARG A 33 24.37 -2.12 -9.52
C ARG A 33 24.24 -2.30 -8.01
N ASP A 34 24.79 -1.37 -7.23
CA ASP A 34 24.71 -1.40 -5.77
C ASP A 34 23.27 -1.31 -5.24
N LEU A 35 22.41 -0.53 -5.91
CA LEU A 35 21.00 -0.43 -5.56
C LEU A 35 20.28 -1.78 -5.73
N PHE A 36 20.52 -2.46 -6.86
CA PHE A 36 19.92 -3.78 -7.11
C PHE A 36 20.48 -4.84 -6.18
N ASN A 37 21.80 -4.85 -5.92
CA ASN A 37 22.41 -5.76 -4.96
C ASN A 37 21.80 -5.58 -3.56
N TYR A 38 21.63 -4.33 -3.12
CA TYR A 38 20.94 -4.04 -1.86
C TYR A 38 19.50 -4.57 -1.87
N PHE A 39 18.75 -4.31 -2.95
CA PHE A 39 17.35 -4.74 -3.06
C PHE A 39 17.23 -6.27 -3.02
N GLU A 40 18.06 -6.99 -3.76
CA GLU A 40 18.07 -8.46 -3.75
C GLU A 40 18.42 -9.02 -2.36
N ASN A 41 19.51 -8.54 -1.75
CA ASN A 41 19.96 -9.04 -0.45
C ASN A 41 18.90 -8.80 0.63
N PHE A 42 18.30 -7.61 0.66
CA PHE A 42 17.36 -7.28 1.72
C PHE A 42 15.93 -7.73 1.40
N TRP A 43 15.39 -7.32 0.24
CA TRP A 43 13.98 -7.51 -0.09
C TRP A 43 13.67 -8.84 -0.79
N MET A 44 14.66 -9.56 -1.32
CA MET A 44 14.44 -10.89 -1.91
C MET A 44 14.98 -12.03 -1.03
N ALA A 45 16.04 -11.80 -0.24
CA ALA A 45 16.61 -12.82 0.64
C ALA A 45 16.21 -12.66 2.11
N ASP A 46 16.59 -11.56 2.77
CA ASP A 46 16.35 -11.39 4.21
C ASP A 46 14.86 -11.28 4.57
N ILE A 47 14.08 -10.55 3.76
CA ILE A 47 12.65 -10.39 3.92
C ILE A 47 11.92 -11.22 2.87
N PRO A 48 11.12 -12.23 3.27
CA PRO A 48 10.32 -13.02 2.34
C PRO A 48 9.38 -12.15 1.50
N VAL A 49 9.36 -12.38 0.18
CA VAL A 49 8.60 -11.58 -0.80
C VAL A 49 7.11 -11.47 -0.45
N HIS A 50 6.51 -12.56 0.02
CA HIS A 50 5.08 -12.60 0.38
C HIS A 50 4.70 -11.66 1.55
N LEU A 51 5.66 -11.19 2.36
CA LEU A 51 5.39 -10.27 3.47
C LEU A 51 5.20 -8.82 3.02
N TRP A 52 5.86 -8.42 1.93
CA TRP A 52 5.78 -7.06 1.40
C TRP A 52 5.02 -6.96 0.07
N ASN A 53 4.77 -8.09 -0.60
CA ASN A 53 3.91 -8.15 -1.76
C ASN A 53 2.44 -7.87 -1.36
N VAL A 54 1.76 -7.07 -2.17
CA VAL A 54 0.39 -6.61 -1.93
C VAL A 54 -0.49 -6.74 -3.18
N SER A 55 -0.11 -7.56 -4.16
CA SER A 55 -0.85 -7.72 -5.43
C SER A 55 -2.29 -8.15 -5.16
N ASP A 56 -2.45 -9.15 -4.30
CA ASP A 56 -3.71 -9.86 -4.05
C ASP A 56 -4.50 -9.28 -2.86
N LEU A 57 -4.00 -8.19 -2.28
CA LEU A 57 -4.64 -7.55 -1.12
C LEU A 57 -5.69 -6.52 -1.56
N GLN A 58 -6.89 -6.64 -0.99
CA GLN A 58 -7.96 -5.64 -1.12
C GLN A 58 -7.60 -4.31 -0.45
N ILE A 59 -6.79 -4.37 0.61
CA ILE A 59 -6.28 -3.23 1.37
C ILE A 59 -4.74 -3.32 1.35
N ARG A 60 -4.11 -2.44 0.57
CA ARG A 60 -2.66 -2.48 0.31
C ARG A 60 -1.82 -1.61 1.24
N THR A 61 -2.46 -0.85 2.13
CA THR A 61 -1.78 0.06 3.06
C THR A 61 -2.26 -0.16 4.48
N ASN A 62 -1.40 0.16 5.44
CA ASN A 62 -1.67 0.14 6.87
C ASN A 62 -2.52 1.33 7.36
N ASN A 63 -3.09 2.15 6.47
CA ASN A 63 -3.81 3.38 6.81
C ASN A 63 -4.93 3.18 7.85
N ASN A 64 -5.60 2.02 7.84
CA ASN A 64 -6.64 1.72 8.82
C ASN A 64 -6.04 1.53 10.23
N CYS A 65 -4.90 0.83 10.33
CA CYS A 65 -4.16 0.67 11.57
C CYS A 65 -3.61 2.00 12.06
N GLU A 66 -2.98 2.79 11.18
CA GLU A 66 -2.49 4.14 11.52
C GLU A 66 -3.62 5.06 11.98
N GLY A 67 -4.77 5.03 11.29
CA GLY A 67 -5.96 5.78 11.66
C GLY A 67 -6.50 5.37 13.03
N TRP A 68 -6.52 4.08 13.33
CA TRP A 68 -6.91 3.58 14.65
C TRP A 68 -5.91 4.00 15.74
N HIS A 69 -4.61 3.80 15.52
CA HIS A 69 -3.56 4.23 16.45
C HIS A 69 -3.66 5.71 16.76
N ASN A 70 -3.81 6.56 15.75
CA ASN A 70 -3.95 8.00 15.94
C ASN A 70 -5.18 8.35 16.79
N ARG A 71 -6.34 7.76 16.47
CA ARG A 71 -7.56 7.93 17.25
C ARG A 71 -7.38 7.49 18.69
N PHE A 72 -6.78 6.32 18.90
CA PHE A 72 -6.59 5.76 20.23
C PHE A 72 -5.61 6.59 21.05
N ASN A 73 -4.53 7.08 20.45
CA ASN A 73 -3.59 8.00 21.08
C ASN A 73 -4.29 9.30 21.52
N ILE A 74 -5.14 9.87 20.66
CA ILE A 74 -5.96 11.04 21.00
C ILE A 74 -6.93 10.71 22.14
N ARG A 75 -7.49 9.50 22.21
CA ARG A 75 -8.39 9.09 23.30
C ARG A 75 -7.66 8.90 24.62
N VAL A 76 -6.49 8.27 24.60
CA VAL A 76 -5.66 8.09 25.79
C VAL A 76 -5.21 9.44 26.33
N ASN A 77 -4.83 10.36 25.43
CA ASN A 77 -4.45 11.75 25.70
C ASN A 77 -3.51 11.94 26.91
N LYS A 78 -2.59 11.01 27.12
CA LYS A 78 -1.64 11.02 28.23
C LYS A 78 -0.32 10.40 27.77
N HIS A 79 0.78 11.02 28.17
CA HIS A 79 2.12 10.51 27.88
C HIS A 79 2.46 9.24 28.69
N HIS A 80 2.00 9.17 29.94
CA HIS A 80 2.20 8.02 30.84
C HIS A 80 0.87 7.61 31.51
N PRO A 81 -0.06 6.97 30.79
CA PRO A 81 -1.28 6.46 31.40
C PRO A 81 -0.95 5.29 32.34
N ASN A 82 -1.52 5.29 33.54
CA ASN A 82 -1.51 4.08 34.37
C ASN A 82 -2.42 3.00 33.75
N ILE A 83 -2.25 1.76 34.21
CA ILE A 83 -2.96 0.60 33.64
C ILE A 83 -4.49 0.75 33.72
N TRP A 84 -5.02 1.36 34.78
CA TRP A 84 -6.47 1.56 34.95
C TRP A 84 -7.04 2.57 33.96
N HIS A 85 -6.34 3.68 33.73
CA HIS A 85 -6.69 4.67 32.70
C HIS A 85 -6.69 4.01 31.31
N PHE A 86 -5.65 3.23 31.01
CA PHE A 86 -5.53 2.52 29.75
C PHE A 86 -6.69 1.53 29.52
N ILE A 87 -7.03 0.71 30.51
CA ILE A 87 -8.16 -0.22 30.45
C ILE A 87 -9.48 0.53 30.22
N ASN A 88 -9.69 1.66 30.90
CA ASN A 88 -10.90 2.47 30.70
C ASN A 88 -10.99 3.03 29.27
N CYS A 89 -9.87 3.50 28.69
CA CYS A 89 -9.85 3.91 27.29
C CYS A 89 -10.16 2.75 26.34
N LEU A 90 -9.64 1.54 26.60
CA LEU A 90 -9.96 0.36 25.80
C LEU A 90 -11.45 -0.03 25.87
N LYS A 91 -12.07 0.03 27.05
CA LYS A 91 -13.52 -0.19 27.19
C LYS A 91 -14.33 0.81 26.35
N GLN A 92 -13.91 2.07 26.30
CA GLN A 92 -14.55 3.09 25.46
C GLN A 92 -14.29 2.88 23.95
N GLU A 93 -13.14 2.31 23.55
CA GLU A 93 -12.90 1.85 22.17
C GLU A 93 -13.87 0.74 21.79
N GLU A 94 -14.02 -0.29 22.64
CA GLU A 94 -14.92 -1.42 22.39
C GLU A 94 -16.35 -0.93 22.15
N VAL A 95 -16.88 -0.10 23.05
CA VAL A 95 -18.25 0.43 22.95
C VAL A 95 -18.44 1.18 21.62
N TYR A 96 -17.48 2.02 21.24
CA TYR A 96 -17.54 2.77 19.99
C TYR A 96 -17.55 1.87 18.74
N PHE A 97 -16.69 0.85 18.70
CA PHE A 97 -16.64 -0.07 17.56
C PHE A 97 -17.85 -0.98 17.50
N ARG A 98 -18.34 -1.46 18.65
CA ARG A 98 -19.59 -2.21 18.73
C ARG A 98 -20.76 -1.41 18.18
N HIS A 99 -20.86 -0.13 18.51
CA HIS A 99 -21.89 0.75 17.96
C HIS A 99 -21.77 0.89 16.42
N GLN A 100 -20.55 1.08 15.90
CA GLN A 100 -20.34 1.11 14.44
C GLN A 100 -20.72 -0.21 13.77
N ILE A 101 -20.37 -1.35 14.36
CA ILE A 101 -20.75 -2.67 13.82
C ILE A 101 -22.26 -2.84 13.78
N ILE A 102 -22.98 -2.44 14.84
CA ILE A 102 -24.45 -2.49 14.88
C ILE A 102 -25.04 -1.61 13.78
N GLN A 103 -24.53 -0.38 13.61
CA GLN A 103 -24.98 0.52 12.54
C GLN A 103 -24.73 -0.07 11.15
N MET A 104 -23.54 -0.62 10.90
CA MET A 104 -23.23 -1.26 9.62
C MET A 104 -24.14 -2.47 9.34
N ARG A 105 -24.43 -3.29 10.37
CA ARG A 105 -25.39 -4.40 10.26
C ARG A 105 -26.82 -3.92 9.98
N ALA A 106 -27.18 -2.74 10.45
CA ALA A 106 -28.46 -2.08 10.16
C ALA A 106 -28.49 -1.38 8.78
N GLY A 107 -27.43 -1.50 7.97
CA GLY A 107 -27.36 -0.93 6.62
C GLY A 107 -26.67 0.43 6.51
N ALA A 108 -26.07 0.95 7.58
CA ALA A 108 -25.24 2.15 7.48
C ALA A 108 -24.01 1.88 6.61
N THR A 109 -23.69 2.81 5.72
CA THR A 109 -22.48 2.71 4.88
C THR A 109 -21.29 3.36 5.57
N GLY A 110 -20.11 2.75 5.42
CA GLY A 110 -18.86 3.32 5.90
C GLY A 110 -18.48 4.59 5.14
N ARG A 111 -17.42 5.26 5.61
CA ARG A 111 -16.89 6.44 4.93
C ARG A 111 -16.50 6.08 3.49
N PRO A 112 -17.01 6.80 2.46
CA PRO A 112 -16.67 6.50 1.09
C PRO A 112 -15.19 6.77 0.81
N LYS A 113 -14.59 5.95 -0.04
CA LYS A 113 -13.24 6.19 -0.57
C LYS A 113 -13.22 7.48 -1.38
N THR A 114 -12.09 8.18 -1.38
CA THR A 114 -11.94 9.39 -2.18
C THR A 114 -11.97 9.07 -3.68
N LYS A 115 -12.40 10.03 -4.51
CA LYS A 115 -12.39 9.87 -5.98
C LYS A 115 -11.01 9.44 -6.50
N ARG A 116 -9.94 10.05 -5.98
CA ARG A 116 -8.56 9.71 -6.35
C ARG A 116 -8.23 8.25 -6.03
N THR A 117 -8.56 7.80 -4.82
CA THR A 117 -8.32 6.40 -4.40
C THR A 117 -9.05 5.43 -5.33
N ASN A 118 -10.30 5.73 -5.69
CA ASN A 118 -11.07 4.91 -6.62
C ASN A 118 -10.46 4.90 -8.02
N CYS A 119 -9.98 6.04 -8.53
CA CYS A 119 -9.30 6.10 -9.82
C CYS A 119 -8.01 5.28 -9.83
N VAL A 120 -7.19 5.39 -8.77
CA VAL A 120 -5.97 4.59 -8.63
C VAL A 120 -6.29 3.11 -8.56
N GLN A 121 -7.25 2.72 -7.73
CA GLN A 121 -7.68 1.32 -7.62
C GLN A 121 -8.17 0.77 -8.97
N ARG A 122 -8.99 1.54 -9.68
CA ARG A 122 -9.47 1.17 -11.01
C ARG A 122 -8.33 0.95 -11.99
N ARG A 123 -7.34 1.86 -12.02
CA ARG A 123 -6.15 1.70 -12.89
C ARG A 123 -5.36 0.45 -12.58
N ILE A 124 -5.11 0.15 -11.30
CA ILE A 124 -4.41 -1.07 -10.89
C ILE A 124 -5.18 -2.30 -11.34
N THR A 125 -6.49 -2.36 -11.02
CA THR A 125 -7.35 -3.49 -11.38
C THR A 125 -7.38 -3.70 -12.90
N THR A 126 -7.59 -2.64 -13.69
CA THR A 126 -7.58 -2.73 -15.16
C THR A 126 -6.26 -3.27 -15.69
N LEU A 127 -5.11 -2.79 -15.19
CA LEU A 127 -3.81 -3.30 -15.60
C LEU A 127 -3.61 -4.77 -15.21
N THR A 128 -4.04 -5.16 -14.01
CA THR A 128 -3.99 -6.56 -13.54
C THR A 128 -4.86 -7.46 -14.41
N ASP A 129 -6.07 -7.02 -14.79
CA ASP A 129 -6.99 -7.79 -15.65
C ASP A 129 -6.39 -7.99 -17.05
N HIS A 130 -5.85 -6.93 -17.67
CA HIS A 130 -5.18 -7.03 -18.96
C HIS A 130 -3.98 -8.00 -18.92
N TYR A 131 -3.18 -7.95 -17.84
CA TYR A 131 -2.05 -8.87 -17.68
C TYR A 131 -2.51 -10.31 -17.50
N ALA A 132 -3.53 -10.55 -16.66
CA ALA A 132 -4.10 -11.89 -16.44
C ALA A 132 -4.70 -12.50 -17.72
N ASN A 133 -5.24 -11.67 -18.62
CA ASN A 133 -5.77 -12.08 -19.91
C ASN A 133 -4.69 -12.22 -21.01
N ASN A 134 -3.41 -12.00 -20.70
CA ASN A 134 -2.29 -11.96 -21.65
C ASN A 134 -2.44 -10.88 -22.75
N GLU A 135 -3.16 -9.80 -22.47
CA GLU A 135 -3.33 -8.67 -23.39
C GLU A 135 -2.13 -7.72 -23.38
N ILE A 136 -1.35 -7.74 -22.29
CA ILE A 136 -0.10 -6.99 -22.13
C ILE A 136 0.98 -7.91 -21.54
N ASN A 137 2.24 -7.63 -21.86
CA ASN A 137 3.37 -8.38 -21.29
C ASN A 137 3.81 -7.84 -19.92
N LEU A 138 4.73 -8.54 -19.24
CA LEU A 138 5.22 -8.18 -17.90
C LEU A 138 5.87 -6.79 -17.86
N GLY A 139 6.63 -6.41 -18.90
CA GLY A 139 7.27 -5.10 -19.00
C GLY A 139 6.24 -3.97 -19.13
N GLU A 140 5.25 -4.13 -19.99
CA GLU A 140 4.13 -3.19 -20.18
C GLU A 140 3.29 -3.04 -18.91
N TYR A 141 3.04 -4.15 -18.22
CA TYR A 141 2.32 -4.16 -16.96
C TYR A 141 3.08 -3.38 -15.87
N LEU A 142 4.36 -3.68 -15.70
CA LEU A 142 5.23 -3.00 -14.75
C LEU A 142 5.36 -1.50 -15.05
N ASP A 143 5.45 -1.14 -16.34
CA ASP A 143 5.45 0.26 -16.78
C ASP A 143 4.17 0.96 -16.37
N GLY A 144 3.02 0.39 -16.68
CA GLY A 144 1.71 0.90 -16.28
C GLY A 144 1.61 1.13 -14.77
N LEU A 145 2.04 0.15 -13.97
CA LEU A 145 2.05 0.25 -12.51
C LEU A 145 3.00 1.34 -12.00
N SER A 146 4.18 1.50 -12.62
CA SER A 146 5.16 2.52 -12.24
C SER A 146 4.61 3.95 -12.35
N PHE A 147 3.71 4.20 -13.32
CA PHE A 147 3.01 5.47 -13.47
C PHE A 147 1.88 5.66 -12.46
N VAL A 148 1.31 4.58 -11.93
CA VAL A 148 0.32 4.64 -10.87
C VAL A 148 0.96 4.97 -9.52
N VAL A 149 2.12 4.36 -9.24
CA VAL A 149 2.89 4.58 -7.99
C VAL A 149 3.48 6.00 -7.91
N ALA A 150 3.77 6.62 -9.06
CA ALA A 150 4.25 7.99 -9.10
C ALA A 150 3.21 8.97 -8.52
N LYS A 151 3.56 9.67 -7.42
CA LYS A 151 2.76 10.80 -6.94
C LYS A 151 2.72 11.87 -8.02
N ASP A 152 1.52 12.16 -8.53
CA ASP A 152 1.23 13.37 -9.29
C ASP A 152 1.56 14.58 -8.40
N LYS A 153 2.66 15.28 -8.69
CA LYS A 153 3.10 16.50 -7.98
C LYS A 153 2.33 17.75 -8.43
N THR A 154 1.27 17.59 -9.23
CA THR A 154 0.48 18.68 -9.80
C THR A 154 -0.62 19.14 -8.84
N LYS A 155 -0.24 19.71 -7.69
CA LYS A 155 -1.01 20.74 -6.95
C LYS A 155 -0.33 21.05 -5.62
N LYS A 156 0.52 22.09 -5.62
CA LYS A 156 0.73 23.07 -4.53
C LYS A 156 1.74 24.11 -5.01
N ILE A 157 1.36 24.88 -6.03
CA ILE A 157 1.90 26.21 -6.27
C ILE A 157 0.67 27.12 -6.34
N ASN A 158 0.69 28.17 -5.52
CA ASN A 158 -0.28 29.26 -5.37
C ASN A 158 -1.48 29.03 -4.44
N LYS A 159 -1.30 29.44 -3.19
CA LYS A 159 -2.07 30.51 -2.53
C LYS A 159 -1.27 30.96 -1.29
N LYS A 160 -0.49 32.03 -1.46
CA LYS A 160 -0.26 33.01 -0.40
C LYS A 160 -1.35 34.06 -0.53
#